data_AF-A0A536PSD8-F1
#
_entry.id   AF-A0A536PSD8-F1
#
_cell.length_a   1.000
_cell.length_b   1.000
_cell.length_c   1.000
_cell.angle_alpha   90.00
_cell.angle_beta   90.00
_cell.angle_gamma   90.00
#
_symmetry.space_group_name_H-M   'P 1'
#
loop_
_entity.id
_entity.type
_entity.pdbx_description
1 polymer ?
#
loop_
_entity_poly.entity_id
_entity_poly.type
_entity_poly.pdbx_seq_one_letter_code
_entity_poly.pdbx_strand_id
1 'polypeptide(L)'
;MALSSPHVRPSDLATCISCGLCLNDCPTYRVLGEEADSPRGRIQLIRDLVTVEGGSVPFGSPGPPSARLVEHLEACLVCRACETACPSGVPFGRIMEGAREVLREREPTGPLTRALRRAGLDTLTRPGRLAGLARLADLARRLGLMWLAAKVPPCSPAA
;
A
#
# COMPACT_ATOMS: atom_id res chain seq x y z
N MET A 1 21.03 0.40 2.74
CA MET A 1 20.26 0.84 3.92
C MET A 1 19.13 -0.17 4.06
N ALA A 2 19.11 -0.92 5.15
CA ALA A 2 18.06 -1.91 5.42
C ALA A 2 16.72 -1.17 5.54
N LEU A 3 15.80 -1.43 4.62
CA LEU A 3 14.47 -0.84 4.59
C LEU A 3 13.50 -1.75 5.35
N SER A 4 13.86 -2.03 6.59
CA SER A 4 12.98 -2.73 7.51
C SER A 4 11.92 -1.72 7.95
N SER A 5 10.72 -1.78 7.38
CA SER A 5 9.58 -1.05 7.94
C SER A 5 9.51 -1.40 9.44
N PRO A 6 9.46 -0.40 10.35
CA PRO A 6 9.38 -0.66 11.78
C PRO A 6 8.12 -1.45 12.18
N HIS A 7 7.16 -1.55 11.26
CA HIS A 7 5.87 -2.21 11.47
C HIS A 7 5.91 -3.70 11.17
N VAL A 8 6.82 -4.21 10.33
CA VAL A 8 6.93 -5.67 10.08
C VAL A 8 8.03 -6.30 10.92
N ARG A 9 7.65 -6.94 12.03
CA ARG A 9 8.59 -7.64 12.90
C ARG A 9 8.62 -9.14 12.57
N PRO A 10 9.78 -9.78 12.45
CA PRO A 10 9.88 -11.22 12.20
C PRO A 10 9.11 -12.08 13.22
N SER A 11 9.07 -11.66 14.49
CA SER A 11 8.32 -12.35 15.55
C SER A 11 6.81 -12.35 15.30
N ASP A 12 6.26 -11.25 14.74
CA ASP A 12 4.84 -11.16 14.42
C ASP A 12 4.48 -12.10 13.26
N LEU A 13 5.36 -12.18 12.25
CA LEU A 13 5.20 -13.12 11.14
C LEU A 13 5.30 -14.58 11.62
N ALA A 14 6.19 -14.88 12.56
CA ALA A 14 6.35 -16.21 13.14
C ALA A 14 5.16 -16.66 14.01
N THR A 15 4.31 -15.73 14.45
CA THR A 15 3.11 -16.03 15.27
C THR A 15 2.06 -16.82 14.46
N CYS A 16 2.03 -16.66 13.14
CA CYS A 16 1.09 -17.37 12.28
C CYS A 16 1.50 -18.83 12.09
N ILE A 17 0.70 -19.77 12.60
CA ILE A 17 0.90 -21.22 12.44
C ILE A 17 0.24 -21.80 11.17
N SER A 18 -0.24 -20.96 10.26
CA SER A 18 -0.89 -21.35 9.00
C SER A 18 -2.13 -22.25 9.13
N CYS A 19 -2.85 -22.21 10.26
CA CYS A 19 -4.02 -23.06 10.54
C CYS A 19 -5.26 -22.82 9.67
N GLY A 20 -5.39 -21.64 9.06
CA GLY A 20 -6.49 -21.32 8.13
C GLY A 20 -7.82 -20.88 8.78
N LEU A 21 -7.89 -20.68 10.09
CA LEU A 21 -9.14 -20.20 10.72
C LEU A 21 -9.57 -18.81 10.22
N CYS A 22 -8.61 -17.97 9.82
CA CYS A 22 -8.86 -16.63 9.30
C CYS A 22 -9.51 -16.58 7.90
N LEU A 23 -9.62 -17.70 7.19
CA LEU A 23 -10.06 -17.73 5.79
C LEU A 23 -11.50 -17.22 5.65
N ASN A 24 -12.43 -17.77 6.44
CA ASN A 24 -13.86 -17.43 6.34
C ASN A 24 -14.20 -16.03 6.88
N ASP A 25 -13.33 -15.45 7.71
CA ASP A 25 -13.51 -14.09 8.22
C ASP A 25 -12.97 -13.02 7.26
N CYS A 26 -12.19 -13.40 6.24
CA CYS A 26 -11.69 -12.46 5.26
C CYS A 26 -12.70 -12.23 4.13
N PRO A 27 -13.23 -10.99 3.96
CA PRO A 27 -14.18 -10.71 2.90
C PRO A 27 -13.56 -10.83 1.49
N THR A 28 -12.29 -10.44 1.33
CA THR A 28 -11.59 -10.53 0.04
C THR A 28 -11.43 -11.98 -0.40
N TYR A 29 -11.00 -12.87 0.51
CA TYR A 29 -10.89 -14.30 0.21
C TYR A 29 -12.24 -14.93 -0.13
N ARG A 30 -13.30 -14.55 0.58
CA ARG A 30 -14.65 -15.07 0.29
C ARG A 30 -15.18 -14.70 -1.09
N VAL A 31 -14.72 -13.58 -1.65
CA VAL A 31 -15.12 -13.12 -2.98
C VAL A 31 -14.21 -13.69 -4.06
N LEU A 32 -12.88 -13.65 -3.85
CA LEU A 32 -11.90 -14.04 -4.87
C LEU A 32 -11.61 -15.54 -4.89
N GLY A 33 -11.69 -16.23 -3.75
CA GLY A 33 -11.40 -17.67 -3.62
C GLY A 33 -9.92 -18.05 -3.69
N GLU A 34 -9.04 -17.10 -3.96
CA GLU A 34 -7.58 -17.31 -4.10
C GLU A 34 -6.88 -17.29 -2.73
N GLU A 35 -6.12 -18.33 -2.41
CA GLU A 35 -5.41 -18.42 -1.13
C GLU A 35 -4.43 -17.25 -0.91
N ALA A 36 -3.83 -16.73 -1.98
CA ALA A 36 -2.94 -15.57 -1.93
C ALA A 36 -3.63 -14.29 -1.44
N ASP A 37 -4.96 -14.18 -1.61
CA ASP A 37 -5.79 -13.09 -1.11
C ASP A 37 -6.34 -13.32 0.30
N SER A 38 -6.02 -14.47 0.89
CA SER A 38 -6.36 -14.79 2.27
C SER A 38 -5.40 -14.09 3.26
N PRO A 39 -5.81 -13.86 4.52
CA PRO A 39 -4.92 -13.28 5.52
C PRO A 39 -3.68 -14.16 5.74
N ARG A 40 -3.85 -15.49 5.72
CA ARG A 40 -2.75 -16.45 5.82
C ARG A 40 -1.83 -16.37 4.61
N GLY A 41 -2.40 -16.39 3.40
CA GLY A 41 -1.62 -16.29 2.16
C GLY A 41 -0.83 -14.99 2.09
N ARG A 42 -1.43 -13.86 2.46
CA ARG A 42 -0.73 -12.57 2.56
C ARG A 42 0.40 -12.59 3.58
N ILE A 43 0.22 -13.20 4.75
CA ILE A 43 1.33 -13.36 5.70
C ILE A 43 2.47 -14.15 5.06
N GLN A 44 2.17 -15.19 4.27
CA GLN A 44 3.20 -15.94 3.55
C GLN A 44 3.90 -15.07 2.51
N LEU A 45 3.15 -14.34 1.67
CA LEU A 45 3.71 -13.39 0.70
C LEU A 45 4.59 -12.32 1.38
N ILE A 46 4.21 -11.85 2.57
CA ILE A 46 4.97 -10.85 3.33
C ILE A 46 6.20 -11.48 3.97
N ARG A 47 6.14 -12.73 4.43
CA ARG A 47 7.35 -13.46 4.84
C ARG A 47 8.30 -13.53 3.67
N ASP A 48 7.84 -13.92 2.49
CA ASP A 48 8.66 -13.98 1.29
C ASP A 48 9.21 -12.60 0.90
N LEU A 49 8.46 -11.52 1.16
CA LEU A 49 8.90 -10.13 0.93
C LEU A 49 9.98 -9.65 1.93
N VAL A 50 9.86 -10.02 3.21
CA VAL A 50 10.63 -9.46 4.35
C VAL A 50 11.81 -10.34 4.76
N THR A 51 11.70 -11.66 4.62
CA THR A 51 12.83 -12.58 4.86
C THR A 51 14.03 -12.29 3.94
N VAL A 52 13.81 -11.57 2.85
CA VAL A 52 14.83 -11.05 1.92
C VAL A 52 15.80 -10.05 2.58
N GLU A 53 15.46 -9.43 3.70
CA GLU A 53 16.27 -8.34 4.29
C GLU A 53 17.07 -8.73 5.55
N GLY A 54 16.84 -9.92 6.12
CA GLY A 54 17.26 -10.25 7.50
C GLY A 54 18.38 -11.27 7.71
N GLY A 55 18.87 -11.98 6.68
CA GLY A 55 19.96 -12.94 6.86
C GLY A 55 20.02 -14.06 5.81
N SER A 56 21.07 -14.02 4.99
CA SER A 56 21.67 -15.12 4.22
C SER A 56 20.72 -16.21 3.66
N VAL A 57 19.98 -15.91 2.60
CA VAL A 57 19.72 -16.87 1.49
C VAL A 57 19.39 -16.09 0.20
N PRO A 58 19.90 -16.50 -0.97
CA PRO A 58 20.10 -15.62 -2.11
C PRO A 58 18.96 -15.67 -3.13
N PHE A 59 17.70 -15.41 -2.76
CA PHE A 59 16.62 -15.33 -3.78
C PHE A 59 15.54 -14.31 -3.43
N GLY A 60 15.89 -13.05 -3.68
CA GLY A 60 14.97 -11.96 -3.95
C GLY A 60 15.77 -10.95 -4.77
N SER A 61 15.58 -10.91 -6.09
CA SER A 61 16.35 -10.03 -6.97
C SER A 61 16.22 -8.58 -6.48
N PRO A 62 17.30 -7.78 -6.41
CA PRO A 62 17.22 -6.34 -6.18
C PRO A 62 16.45 -5.70 -7.35
N GLY A 63 15.13 -5.71 -7.24
CA GLY A 63 14.21 -5.35 -8.31
C GLY A 63 12.81 -5.08 -7.76
N PRO A 64 11.94 -4.49 -8.60
CA PRO A 64 10.58 -4.18 -8.20
C PRO A 64 9.83 -5.45 -7.79
N PRO A 65 8.96 -5.40 -6.76
CA PRO A 65 8.09 -6.53 -6.40
C PRO A 65 7.24 -6.94 -7.61
N SER A 66 6.92 -8.23 -7.71
CA SER A 66 6.10 -8.72 -8.82
C SER A 66 4.69 -8.09 -8.77
N ALA A 67 4.13 -7.76 -9.94
CA ALA A 67 2.81 -7.14 -10.03
C ALA A 67 1.72 -7.98 -9.32
N ARG A 68 1.79 -9.31 -9.44
CA ARG A 68 0.87 -10.22 -8.74
C ARG A 68 0.98 -10.14 -7.22
N LEU A 69 2.20 -10.04 -6.67
CA LEU A 69 2.37 -9.87 -5.22
C LEU A 69 1.74 -8.55 -4.76
N VAL A 70 1.98 -7.48 -5.50
CA VAL A 70 1.39 -6.16 -5.21
C VAL A 70 -0.13 -6.23 -5.26
N GLU A 71 -0.69 -6.86 -6.29
CA GLU A 71 -2.15 -7.03 -6.47
C GLU A 71 -2.79 -7.73 -5.27
N HIS A 72 -2.25 -8.88 -4.85
CA HIS A 72 -2.80 -9.62 -3.70
C HIS A 72 -2.70 -8.82 -2.40
N LEU A 73 -1.60 -8.08 -2.18
CA LEU A 73 -1.44 -7.25 -0.99
C LEU A 73 -2.35 -6.01 -1.01
N GLU A 74 -2.53 -5.36 -2.16
CA GLU A 74 -3.38 -4.17 -2.30
C GLU A 74 -4.88 -4.47 -2.29
N ALA A 75 -5.29 -5.70 -2.65
CA ALA A 75 -6.66 -6.17 -2.48
C ALA A 75 -7.10 -6.28 -1.00
N CYS A 76 -6.17 -6.13 -0.05
CA CYS A 76 -6.48 -6.11 1.37
C CYS A 76 -7.19 -4.81 1.79
N LEU A 77 -8.41 -4.93 2.31
CA LEU A 77 -9.17 -3.79 2.84
C LEU A 77 -8.68 -3.32 4.23
N VAL A 78 -7.80 -4.08 4.88
CA VAL A 78 -7.34 -3.82 6.27
C VAL A 78 -8.52 -3.70 7.26
N CYS A 79 -9.56 -4.51 7.06
CA CYS A 79 -10.72 -4.56 7.95
C CYS A 79 -10.46 -5.25 9.31
N ARG A 80 -9.35 -6.00 9.41
CA ARG A 80 -8.87 -6.69 10.63
C ARG A 80 -9.81 -7.76 11.22
N ALA A 81 -10.84 -8.18 10.50
CA ALA A 81 -11.70 -9.31 10.90
C ALA A 81 -10.92 -10.63 11.11
N CYS A 82 -9.83 -10.81 10.37
CA CYS A 82 -8.94 -11.96 10.55
C CYS A 82 -8.20 -11.99 11.89
N GLU A 83 -8.00 -10.85 12.56
CA GLU A 83 -7.35 -10.78 13.87
C GLU A 83 -8.25 -11.35 14.96
N THR A 84 -9.56 -11.02 14.92
CA THR A 84 -10.53 -11.51 15.90
C THR A 84 -10.74 -13.02 15.80
N ALA A 85 -10.62 -13.58 14.59
CA ALA A 85 -10.73 -15.01 14.35
C ALA A 85 -9.44 -15.79 14.67
N CYS A 86 -8.31 -15.11 14.83
CA CYS A 86 -7.01 -15.75 14.97
C CYS A 86 -6.76 -16.20 16.42
N PRO A 87 -6.69 -17.52 16.71
CA PRO A 87 -6.39 -17.99 18.06
C PRO A 87 -4.95 -17.68 18.48
N SER A 88 -4.04 -17.54 17.51
CA SER A 88 -2.64 -17.20 17.75
C SER A 88 -2.40 -15.71 18.00
N GLY A 89 -3.41 -14.86 17.82
CA GLY A 89 -3.30 -13.41 18.07
C GLY A 89 -2.34 -12.70 17.11
N VAL A 90 -2.32 -13.10 15.84
CA VAL A 90 -1.45 -12.47 14.83
C VAL A 90 -1.86 -10.99 14.63
N PRO A 91 -0.94 -10.02 14.79
CA PRO A 91 -1.23 -8.60 14.62
C PRO A 91 -1.23 -8.21 13.13
N PHE A 92 -2.21 -8.74 12.37
CA PHE A 92 -2.26 -8.70 10.91
C PHE A 92 -2.25 -7.29 10.32
N GLY A 93 -3.01 -6.36 10.89
CA GLY A 93 -3.10 -4.97 10.42
C GLY A 93 -1.75 -4.28 10.41
N ARG A 94 -0.98 -4.41 11.49
CA ARG A 94 0.37 -3.84 11.59
C ARG A 94 1.31 -4.46 10.56
N ILE A 95 1.24 -5.78 10.37
CA ILE A 95 2.04 -6.50 9.36
C ILE A 95 1.70 -5.98 7.95
N MET A 96 0.42 -5.84 7.61
CA MET A 96 -0.02 -5.34 6.30
C MET A 96 0.36 -3.88 6.04
N GLU A 97 0.26 -3.02 7.06
CA GLU A 97 0.68 -1.62 6.96
C GLU A 97 2.18 -1.52 6.65
N GLY A 98 3.00 -2.29 7.38
CA GLY A 98 4.44 -2.32 7.11
C GLY A 98 4.80 -2.94 5.76
N ALA A 99 4.06 -3.96 5.31
CA ALA A 99 4.26 -4.51 3.98
C ALA A 99 3.96 -3.49 2.88
N ARG A 100 2.88 -2.70 3.01
CA ARG A 100 2.57 -1.60 2.09
C ARG A 100 3.62 -0.49 2.11
N GLU A 101 4.21 -0.20 3.26
CA GLU A 101 5.34 0.73 3.35
C GLU A 101 6.52 0.24 2.51
N VAL A 102 6.93 -1.02 2.70
CA VAL A 102 8.01 -1.64 1.91
C VAL A 102 7.69 -1.63 0.41
N LEU A 103 6.45 -1.92 0.02
CA LEU A 103 6.03 -1.85 -1.39
C LEU A 103 6.18 -0.44 -1.97
N ARG A 104 5.72 0.59 -1.24
CA ARG A 104 5.81 1.99 -1.67
C ARG A 104 7.25 2.48 -1.78
N GLU A 105 8.14 2.00 -0.93
CA GLU A 105 9.57 2.33 -1.00
C GLU A 105 10.27 1.70 -2.21
N ARG A 106 9.83 0.50 -2.61
CA ARG A 106 10.34 -0.21 -3.80
C ARG A 106 9.69 0.22 -5.10
N GLU A 107 8.62 1.02 -5.04
CA GLU A 107 7.91 1.52 -6.21
C GLU A 107 8.78 2.53 -7.00
N PRO A 108 9.10 2.25 -8.28
CA PRO A 108 9.96 3.11 -9.09
C PRO A 108 9.24 4.42 -9.43
N THR A 109 9.38 5.41 -8.55
CA THR A 109 8.82 6.75 -8.75
C THR A 109 9.90 7.72 -9.26
N GLY A 110 9.64 8.35 -10.40
CA GLY A 110 10.51 9.39 -10.95
C GLY A 110 10.66 10.59 -9.99
N PRO A 111 11.82 11.29 -10.00
CA PRO A 111 12.08 12.40 -9.08
C PRO A 111 11.07 13.54 -9.24
N LEU A 112 10.60 13.80 -10.46
CA LEU A 112 9.55 14.77 -10.74
C LEU A 112 8.22 14.39 -10.09
N THR A 113 7.76 13.15 -10.27
CA THR A 113 6.51 12.65 -9.67
C THR A 113 6.56 12.74 -8.15
N ARG A 114 7.70 12.39 -7.54
CA ARG A 114 7.93 12.51 -6.10
C ARG A 114 7.89 13.97 -5.62
N ALA A 115 8.49 14.89 -6.37
CA ALA A 115 8.45 16.32 -6.07
C ALA A 115 7.04 16.90 -6.21
N LEU A 116 6.31 16.57 -7.28
CA LEU A 116 4.92 16.97 -7.50
C LEU A 116 3.99 16.46 -6.39
N ARG A 117 4.13 15.17 -6.01
CA ARG A 117 3.36 14.58 -4.91
C ARG A 117 3.63 15.29 -3.59
N ARG A 118 4.90 15.57 -3.27
CA ARG A 118 5.26 16.36 -2.08
C ARG A 118 4.67 17.75 -2.13
N ALA A 119 4.84 18.48 -3.23
CA ALA A 119 4.31 19.83 -3.40
C ALA A 119 2.77 19.88 -3.28
N GLY A 120 2.07 18.89 -3.82
CA GLY A 120 0.62 18.74 -3.68
C GLY A 120 0.20 18.54 -2.22
N LEU A 121 0.82 17.58 -1.51
CA LEU A 121 0.56 17.35 -0.09
C LEU A 121 0.88 18.59 0.77
N ASP A 122 2.01 19.25 0.51
CA ASP A 122 2.45 20.50 1.16
C ASP A 122 1.49 21.69 0.93
N THR A 123 0.71 21.61 -0.13
CA THR A 123 -0.29 22.62 -0.48
C THR A 123 -1.61 22.33 0.22
N LEU A 124 -2.00 21.06 0.32
CA LEU A 124 -3.19 20.63 1.05
C LEU A 124 -3.08 20.90 2.56
N THR A 125 -1.88 20.74 3.14
CA THR A 125 -1.64 20.98 4.58
C THR A 125 -1.49 22.46 4.94
N ARG A 126 -1.37 23.37 3.96
CA ARG A 126 -1.23 24.81 4.17
C ARG A 126 -2.50 25.55 3.72
N PRO A 127 -3.43 25.91 4.63
CA PRO A 127 -4.73 26.46 4.26
C PRO A 127 -4.67 27.75 3.45
N GLY A 128 -3.64 28.60 3.66
CA GLY A 128 -3.45 29.81 2.85
C GLY A 128 -3.13 29.53 1.37
N ARG A 129 -2.33 28.50 1.09
CA ARG A 129 -2.00 28.09 -0.29
C ARG A 129 -3.21 27.45 -0.96
N LEU A 130 -3.91 26.58 -0.24
CA LEU A 130 -5.14 25.95 -0.71
C LEU A 130 -6.23 27.00 -1.02
N ALA A 131 -6.43 27.97 -0.12
CA ALA A 131 -7.39 29.05 -0.32
C ALA A 131 -7.01 29.93 -1.53
N GLY A 132 -5.72 30.22 -1.72
CA GLY A 132 -5.24 30.94 -2.91
C GLY A 132 -5.55 30.18 -4.20
N LEU A 133 -5.23 28.89 -4.24
CA LEU A 133 -5.56 28.03 -5.40
C LEU A 133 -7.06 27.93 -5.65
N ALA A 134 -7.86 27.79 -4.60
CA ALA A 134 -9.32 27.74 -4.70
C ALA A 134 -9.90 29.04 -5.26
N ARG A 135 -9.38 30.21 -4.83
CA ARG A 135 -9.78 31.53 -5.36
C ARG A 135 -9.38 31.70 -6.82
N LEU A 136 -8.18 31.27 -7.20
CA LEU A 136 -7.73 31.30 -8.59
C LEU A 136 -8.59 30.38 -9.48
N ALA A 137 -8.93 29.18 -8.98
CA ALA A 137 -9.84 28.27 -9.67
C ALA A 137 -11.25 28.87 -9.80
N ASP A 138 -11.75 29.57 -8.77
CA ASP A 138 -13.04 30.28 -8.83
C ASP A 138 -13.03 31.40 -9.87
N LEU A 139 -11.96 32.20 -9.91
CA LEU A 139 -11.79 33.27 -10.89
C LEU A 139 -11.69 32.71 -12.31
N ALA A 140 -10.91 31.66 -12.54
CA ALA A 140 -10.80 30.99 -13.83
C ALA A 140 -12.16 30.45 -14.30
N ARG A 141 -12.99 29.94 -13.36
CA ARG A 141 -14.35 29.49 -13.66
C ARG A 141 -15.25 30.64 -14.09
N ARG A 142 -15.23 31.75 -13.36
CA ARG A 142 -16.02 32.97 -13.65
C ARG A 142 -15.63 33.61 -14.99
N LEU A 143 -14.35 33.55 -15.33
CA LEU A 143 -13.80 34.08 -16.60
C LEU A 143 -13.97 33.11 -17.78
N GLY A 144 -14.61 31.95 -17.60
CA GLY A 144 -14.84 30.98 -18.69
C GLY A 144 -13.58 30.24 -19.16
N LEU A 145 -12.48 30.31 -18.41
CA LEU A 145 -11.19 29.67 -18.72
C LEU A 145 -11.15 28.17 -18.38
N MET A 146 -12.30 27.57 -18.01
CA MET A 146 -12.40 26.15 -17.69
C MET A 146 -12.05 25.22 -18.86
N TRP A 147 -12.06 25.73 -20.10
CA TRP A 147 -11.59 24.99 -21.27
C TRP A 147 -10.12 24.55 -21.14
N LEU A 148 -9.30 25.26 -20.34
CA LEU A 148 -7.91 24.87 -20.05
C LEU A 148 -7.83 23.63 -19.15
N ALA A 149 -8.81 23.41 -18.27
CA ALA A 149 -8.85 22.22 -17.42
C ALA A 149 -9.10 20.94 -18.26
N ALA A 150 -9.83 21.05 -19.38
CA ALA A 150 -10.02 19.95 -20.32
C ALA A 150 -8.73 19.54 -21.06
N LYS A 151 -7.68 20.38 -21.04
CA LYS A 151 -6.35 20.06 -21.58
C LYS A 151 -5.40 19.45 -20.56
N VAL A 152 -5.77 19.40 -19.28
CA VAL A 152 -4.98 18.70 -18.27
C VAL A 152 -5.30 17.22 -18.40
N PRO A 153 -4.33 16.36 -18.77
CA PRO A 153 -4.57 14.93 -18.86
C PRO A 153 -5.01 14.42 -17.48
N PRO A 154 -6.06 13.58 -17.40
CA PRO A 154 -6.41 12.95 -16.14
C PRO A 154 -5.19 12.17 -15.63
N CYS A 155 -4.96 12.23 -14.32
CA CYS A 155 -3.95 11.40 -13.68
C CYS A 155 -4.44 9.94 -13.77
N SER A 156 -4.01 9.22 -14.80
CA SER A 156 -4.25 7.78 -14.89
C SER A 156 -3.50 7.13 -13.72
N PRO A 157 -4.16 6.39 -12.82
CA PRO A 157 -3.43 5.50 -11.92
C PRO A 157 -2.63 4.54 -12.80
N ALA A 158 -1.33 4.41 -12.52
CA ALA A 158 -0.49 3.41 -13.14
C ALA A 158 -1.08 2.03 -12.78
N ALA A 159 -1.42 1.26 -13.81
CA ALA A 159 -1.85 -0.13 -13.70
C ALA A 159 -0.67 -1.04 -13.36
#